data_AF-A0A7U4QLZ7-F1
#
_entry.id   AF-A0A7U4QLZ7-F1
#
_cell.length_a   1.000
_cell.length_b   1.000
_cell.length_c   1.000
_cell.angle_alpha   90.00
_cell.angle_beta   90.00
_cell.angle_gamma   90.00
#
_symmetry.space_group_name_H-M   'P 1'
#
loop_
_entity.id
_entity.type
_entity.pdbx_description
1 polymer ?
#
loop_
_entity_poly.entity_id
_entity_poly.type
_entity_poly.pdbx_seq_one_letter_code
_entity_poly.pdbx_strand_id
1 'polypeptide(L)'
;MNSLRFLGIDIAGAENSWVCELVWEEDKKRIFWSRPPYKIEALSEIVNLVKNKDFICCAIDAPLSFTPQTKKWRLCDIELRCLLDKDIKNWVQSPNSMQAVPLRAQQLASLILPYVGALIETHPRSSLFFMLKEKSESLKKYKTSFKYLRQLTNKVFDYIPRLLNIDFVISPKEIKTDGALDALICALMAFLYIKRYHLLYKLSLEEEVHGFAPFYIFAPHSKKKISKLKYIPGNLGDILKHSWLLTITDELLKKTHHFRYADTFCGFPIYQTSPKVVLYFEERLKTSFLYRLQRPYLQNGQYAGSAHLIKLLCTKKKKSYTIDFYDKNPQALKAYEVFFQKPSLFLKDGYEILTQPNAYDLIFLDPYDDFWEIWEGVMPNIINKQRDSSIFLFIPYKPNERKYMDLLQFLKETKAKYLIKELISPICVQECGYFFSVLFFPQEGLSISTLDTLKHLCF
;
A
#
# COMPACT_ATOMS: atom_id res chain seq x y z
N MET A 1 -9.68 23.78 -37.91
CA MET A 1 -10.16 22.58 -37.18
C MET A 1 -9.13 22.27 -36.11
N ASN A 2 -9.51 22.34 -34.83
CA ASN A 2 -8.59 22.05 -33.74
C ASN A 2 -8.52 20.54 -33.54
N SER A 3 -7.56 19.90 -34.21
CA SER A 3 -7.25 18.49 -33.98
C SER A 3 -6.09 18.35 -33.01
N LEU A 4 -6.19 17.39 -32.10
CA LEU A 4 -5.14 17.09 -31.12
C LEU A 4 -4.50 15.74 -31.42
N ARG A 5 -3.18 15.65 -31.34
CA ARG A 5 -2.43 14.41 -31.59
C ARG A 5 -1.93 13.81 -30.29
N PHE A 6 -2.07 12.50 -30.16
CA PHE A 6 -1.62 11.70 -29.02
C PHE A 6 -0.68 10.61 -29.48
N LEU A 7 0.37 10.37 -28.68
CA LEU A 7 1.40 9.39 -28.96
C LEU A 7 1.38 8.28 -27.91
N GLY A 8 1.36 7.03 -28.36
CA GLY A 8 1.55 5.86 -27.51
C GLY A 8 2.80 5.11 -27.91
N ILE A 9 3.61 4.74 -26.92
CA ILE A 9 4.87 4.02 -27.13
C ILE A 9 4.90 2.80 -26.23
N ASP A 10 5.00 1.63 -26.85
CA ASP A 10 5.43 0.40 -26.18
C ASP A 10 6.93 0.26 -26.41
N ILE A 11 7.74 0.44 -25.36
CA ILE A 11 9.19 0.45 -25.47
C ILE A 11 9.77 -0.87 -24.96
N ALA A 12 10.45 -1.58 -25.86
CA ALA A 12 11.09 -2.85 -25.54
C ALA A 12 12.60 -2.78 -25.82
N GLY A 13 13.24 -3.94 -25.95
CA GLY A 13 14.62 -4.08 -26.42
C GLY A 13 14.88 -3.44 -27.80
N ALA A 14 16.13 -3.50 -28.25
CA ALA A 14 16.66 -2.79 -29.43
C ALA A 14 15.70 -2.67 -30.61
N GLU A 15 15.09 -3.78 -31.01
CA GLU A 15 14.30 -3.91 -32.23
C GLU A 15 12.86 -4.32 -31.97
N ASN A 16 12.24 -3.96 -30.83
CA ASN A 16 10.88 -4.43 -30.52
C ASN A 16 9.93 -3.36 -29.97
N SER A 17 10.22 -2.09 -30.24
CA SER A 17 9.35 -1.00 -29.83
C SER A 17 8.26 -0.71 -30.87
N TRP A 18 7.09 -0.29 -30.40
CA TRP A 18 5.94 0.04 -31.21
C TRP A 18 5.43 1.45 -30.89
N VAL A 19 4.93 2.12 -31.92
CA VAL A 19 4.39 3.48 -31.83
C VAL A 19 2.99 3.52 -32.41
N CYS A 20 2.11 4.29 -31.77
CA CYS A 20 0.75 4.54 -32.21
C CYS A 20 0.44 6.04 -32.20
N GLU A 21 -0.09 6.56 -33.32
CA GLU A 21 -0.48 7.96 -33.46
C GLU A 21 -2.01 8.11 -33.58
N LEU A 22 -2.64 8.73 -32.57
CA LEU A 22 -4.07 9.04 -32.57
C LEU A 22 -4.31 10.53 -32.83
N VAL A 23 -5.37 10.83 -33.56
CA VAL A 23 -5.89 12.19 -33.76
C VAL A 23 -7.29 12.29 -33.21
N TRP A 24 -7.56 13.33 -32.44
CA TRP A 24 -8.88 13.69 -31.93
C TRP A 24 -9.42 14.93 -32.65
N GLU A 25 -10.62 14.82 -33.19
CA GLU A 25 -11.42 15.95 -33.67
C GLU A 25 -12.52 16.27 -32.67
N GLU A 26 -12.38 17.39 -31.94
CA GLU A 26 -13.31 17.78 -30.88
C GLU A 26 -14.74 17.95 -31.41
N ASP A 27 -14.92 18.67 -32.51
CA ASP A 27 -16.23 19.03 -33.06
C ASP A 27 -17.05 17.78 -33.48
N LYS A 28 -16.36 16.73 -33.91
CA LYS A 28 -17.00 15.47 -34.35
C LYS A 28 -16.98 14.38 -33.29
N LYS A 29 -16.40 14.65 -32.13
CA LYS A 29 -16.12 13.67 -31.07
C LYS A 29 -15.50 12.38 -31.63
N ARG A 30 -14.50 12.51 -32.49
CA ARG A 30 -13.98 11.41 -33.29
C ARG A 30 -12.49 11.18 -33.07
N ILE A 31 -12.09 9.92 -32.88
CA ILE A 31 -10.70 9.48 -32.93
C ILE A 31 -10.43 8.70 -34.22
N PHE A 32 -9.31 8.98 -34.88
CA PHE A 32 -8.80 8.23 -36.03
C PHE A 32 -7.28 8.13 -36.00
N TRP A 33 -6.72 7.26 -36.85
CA TRP A 33 -5.27 7.14 -36.99
C TRP A 33 -4.69 8.33 -37.74
N SER A 34 -3.68 9.00 -37.17
CA SER A 34 -2.70 9.70 -38.01
C SER A 34 -1.86 8.68 -38.77
N ARG A 35 -1.51 7.60 -38.06
CA ARG A 35 -0.85 6.42 -38.60
C ARG A 35 -1.22 5.20 -37.74
N PRO A 36 -1.62 4.06 -38.32
CA PRO A 36 -1.85 2.82 -37.57
C PRO A 36 -0.59 2.39 -36.82
N PRO A 37 -0.70 1.59 -35.74
CA PRO A 37 0.47 1.18 -34.98
C PRO A 37 1.54 0.52 -35.84
N TYR A 38 2.79 0.95 -35.67
CA TYR A 38 3.92 0.48 -36.46
C TYR A 38 5.14 0.26 -35.58
N LYS A 39 5.96 -0.70 -36.01
CA LYS A 39 7.22 -1.04 -35.36
C LYS A 39 8.27 0.01 -35.73
N ILE A 40 9.12 0.35 -34.78
CA ILE A 40 10.28 1.22 -34.99
C ILE A 40 11.57 0.44 -34.69
N GLU A 41 12.65 0.79 -35.39
CA GLU A 41 13.94 0.12 -35.24
C GLU A 41 14.88 0.94 -34.34
N ALA A 42 14.76 2.27 -34.35
CA ALA A 42 15.58 3.17 -33.54
C ALA A 42 14.79 4.23 -32.79
N LEU A 43 15.29 4.64 -31.62
CA LEU A 43 14.71 5.74 -30.83
C LEU A 43 14.74 7.08 -31.60
N SER A 44 15.72 7.27 -32.49
CA SER A 44 15.84 8.46 -33.33
C SER A 44 14.63 8.66 -34.25
N GLU A 45 13.95 7.58 -34.66
CA GLU A 45 12.72 7.68 -35.44
C GLU A 45 11.58 8.33 -34.64
N ILE A 46 11.47 8.02 -33.35
CA ILE A 46 10.49 8.67 -32.46
C ILE A 46 10.86 10.14 -32.27
N VAL A 47 12.14 10.44 -32.04
CA VAL A 47 12.61 11.83 -31.87
C VAL A 47 12.30 12.66 -33.11
N ASN A 48 12.57 12.12 -34.30
CA ASN A 48 12.22 12.78 -35.56
C ASN A 48 10.71 12.93 -35.74
N LEU A 49 9.92 11.95 -35.30
CA LEU A 49 8.45 12.03 -35.34
C LEU A 49 7.94 13.20 -34.51
N VAL A 50 8.36 13.33 -33.25
CA VAL A 50 7.89 14.41 -32.35
C VAL A 50 8.43 15.78 -32.73
N LYS A 51 9.59 15.85 -33.40
CA LYS A 51 10.11 17.13 -33.95
C LYS A 51 9.28 17.68 -35.11
N ASN A 52 8.64 16.80 -35.88
CA ASN A 52 7.93 17.16 -37.10
C ASN A 52 6.40 17.22 -36.93
N LYS A 53 5.88 16.85 -35.76
CA LYS A 53 4.44 16.82 -35.47
C LYS A 53 4.19 17.21 -34.03
N ASP A 54 3.20 18.07 -33.81
CA ASP A 54 2.83 18.51 -32.46
C ASP A 54 1.96 17.48 -31.75
N PHE A 55 2.51 16.82 -30.73
CA PHE A 55 1.78 15.91 -29.85
C PHE A 55 1.49 16.57 -28.51
N ILE A 56 0.21 16.63 -28.12
CA ILE A 56 -0.18 17.25 -26.85
C ILE A 56 0.14 16.35 -25.65
N CYS A 57 0.15 15.03 -25.83
CA CYS A 57 0.53 14.09 -24.79
C CYS A 57 1.12 12.80 -25.37
N CYS A 58 2.15 12.29 -24.72
CA CYS A 58 2.79 11.01 -25.00
C CYS A 58 2.68 10.09 -23.77
N ALA A 59 2.31 8.84 -23.96
CA ALA A 59 2.36 7.81 -22.92
C ALA A 59 3.37 6.71 -23.30
N ILE A 60 4.18 6.29 -22.34
CA ILE A 60 5.23 5.27 -22.53
C ILE A 60 4.98 4.09 -21.59
N ASP A 61 5.02 2.86 -22.13
CA ASP A 61 5.06 1.61 -21.35
C ASP A 61 6.47 1.31 -20.84
N ALA A 62 6.94 2.11 -19.88
CA ALA A 62 8.16 1.82 -19.14
C ALA A 62 8.29 2.73 -17.91
N PRO A 63 9.07 2.30 -16.91
CA PRO A 63 9.46 3.17 -15.79
C PRO A 63 10.06 4.50 -16.26
N LEU A 64 9.46 5.62 -15.83
CA LEU A 64 9.95 6.99 -16.04
C LEU A 64 10.17 7.75 -14.74
N SER A 65 9.74 7.20 -13.60
CA SER A 65 10.04 7.71 -12.25
C SER A 65 11.01 6.79 -11.50
N PHE A 66 11.95 7.37 -10.77
CA PHE A 66 13.07 6.68 -10.11
C PHE A 66 13.39 7.29 -8.75
N THR A 67 13.99 6.50 -7.88
CA THR A 67 14.33 6.86 -6.51
C THR A 67 15.82 6.60 -6.29
N PRO A 68 16.53 7.41 -5.48
CA PRO A 68 17.95 7.18 -5.17
C PRO A 68 18.21 5.83 -4.48
N GLN A 69 17.17 5.26 -3.88
CA GLN A 69 17.23 4.03 -3.10
C GLN A 69 17.30 2.80 -4.02
N THR A 70 18.20 1.86 -3.73
CA THR A 70 18.44 0.62 -4.51
C THR A 70 17.37 -0.46 -4.32
N LYS A 71 16.14 -0.06 -3.95
CA LYS A 71 15.03 -1.00 -3.72
C LYS A 71 14.70 -1.75 -5.01
N LYS A 72 14.30 -3.03 -4.87
CA LYS A 72 13.92 -3.89 -6.00
C LYS A 72 12.69 -3.37 -6.78
N TRP A 73 11.80 -2.64 -6.11
CA TRP A 73 10.52 -2.17 -6.63
C TRP A 73 10.28 -0.70 -6.23
N ARG A 74 9.63 0.07 -7.10
CA ARG A 74 9.14 1.41 -6.78
C ARG A 74 7.81 1.32 -6.03
N LEU A 75 7.47 2.34 -5.23
CA LEU A 75 6.18 2.41 -4.55
C LEU A 75 4.99 2.26 -5.52
N CYS A 76 5.04 2.92 -6.69
CA CYS A 76 4.01 2.81 -7.73
C CYS A 76 3.88 1.39 -8.30
N ASP A 77 4.98 0.65 -8.47
CA ASP A 77 4.95 -0.75 -8.92
C ASP A 77 4.30 -1.65 -7.87
N ILE A 78 4.63 -1.42 -6.59
CA ILE A 78 4.06 -2.15 -5.47
C ILE A 78 2.56 -1.90 -5.40
N GLU A 79 2.14 -0.65 -5.49
CA GLU A 79 0.73 -0.27 -5.47
C GLU A 79 -0.04 -0.92 -6.62
N LEU A 80 0.50 -0.86 -7.85
CA LEU A 80 -0.13 -1.50 -9.00
C LEU A 80 -0.30 -3.01 -8.79
N ARG A 81 0.73 -3.69 -8.28
CA ARG A 81 0.65 -5.12 -7.90
C ARG A 81 -0.39 -5.40 -6.83
N CYS A 82 -0.72 -4.44 -5.97
CA CYS A 82 -1.76 -4.59 -4.95
C CYS A 82 -3.18 -4.44 -5.53
N LEU A 83 -3.33 -3.62 -6.58
CA LEU A 83 -4.60 -3.48 -7.30
C LEU A 83 -4.94 -4.72 -8.14
N LEU A 84 -3.91 -5.41 -8.65
CA LEU A 84 -4.04 -6.61 -9.48
C LEU A 84 -4.39 -7.88 -8.67
N ASP A 85 -5.08 -8.81 -9.34
CA ASP A 85 -5.40 -10.12 -8.77
C ASP A 85 -4.15 -11.00 -8.59
N LYS A 86 -4.19 -11.94 -7.63
CA LYS A 86 -3.03 -12.72 -7.17
C LYS A 86 -2.26 -13.41 -8.29
N ASP A 87 -2.97 -13.94 -9.27
CA ASP A 87 -2.47 -14.72 -10.41
C ASP A 87 -1.88 -13.88 -11.54
N ILE A 88 -2.05 -12.55 -11.49
CA ILE A 88 -1.58 -11.62 -12.53
C ILE A 88 -0.63 -10.54 -11.99
N LYS A 89 -0.28 -10.58 -10.69
CA LYS A 89 0.69 -9.65 -10.09
C LYS A 89 2.05 -9.67 -10.77
N ASN A 90 2.43 -10.79 -11.40
CA ASN A 90 3.68 -10.96 -12.13
C ASN A 90 3.73 -10.19 -13.46
N TRP A 91 2.65 -9.52 -13.88
CA TRP A 91 2.71 -8.64 -15.06
C TRP A 91 3.56 -7.41 -14.80
N VAL A 92 3.52 -6.89 -13.58
CA VAL A 92 4.40 -5.78 -13.16
C VAL A 92 5.76 -6.37 -12.82
N GLN A 93 6.75 -6.06 -13.65
CA GLN A 93 8.14 -6.46 -13.47
C GLN A 93 8.93 -5.37 -12.77
N SER A 94 9.98 -5.77 -12.05
CA SER A 94 10.79 -4.84 -11.27
C SER A 94 11.73 -4.09 -12.23
N PRO A 95 11.96 -2.77 -12.08
CA PRO A 95 12.88 -2.05 -12.97
C PRO A 95 14.28 -2.69 -13.01
N ASN A 96 14.74 -3.24 -11.87
CA ASN A 96 16.01 -3.94 -11.76
C ASN A 96 16.06 -5.27 -12.52
N SER A 97 14.91 -5.89 -12.80
CA SER A 97 14.84 -7.13 -13.58
C SER A 97 14.86 -6.92 -15.09
N MET A 98 14.64 -5.68 -15.57
CA MET A 98 14.59 -5.34 -16.99
C MET A 98 15.41 -4.08 -17.31
N GLN A 99 16.62 -3.93 -16.76
CA GLN A 99 17.39 -2.67 -16.77
C GLN A 99 17.48 -1.95 -18.13
N ALA A 100 17.53 -2.67 -19.24
CA ALA A 100 17.59 -2.08 -20.58
C ALA A 100 16.35 -1.24 -20.94
N VAL A 101 15.14 -1.64 -20.49
CA VAL A 101 13.89 -0.96 -20.83
C VAL A 101 13.77 0.39 -20.12
N PRO A 102 13.93 0.50 -18.78
CA PRO A 102 13.96 1.79 -18.09
C PRO A 102 15.02 2.75 -18.63
N LEU A 103 16.24 2.27 -18.92
CA LEU A 103 17.30 3.13 -19.44
C LEU A 103 16.96 3.70 -20.83
N ARG A 104 16.43 2.86 -21.73
CA ARG A 104 15.95 3.31 -23.04
C ARG A 104 14.79 4.30 -22.92
N ALA A 105 13.88 4.06 -21.98
CA ALA A 105 12.74 4.94 -21.73
C ALA A 105 13.17 6.30 -21.18
N GLN A 106 14.14 6.33 -20.26
CA GLN A 106 14.75 7.57 -19.77
C GLN A 106 15.44 8.36 -20.89
N GLN A 107 16.25 7.68 -21.71
CA GLN A 107 16.93 8.31 -22.83
C GLN A 107 15.93 8.87 -23.85
N LEU A 108 14.88 8.12 -24.16
CA LEU A 108 13.83 8.60 -25.05
C LEU A 108 13.10 9.80 -24.44
N ALA A 109 12.68 9.70 -23.17
CA ALA A 109 11.94 10.73 -22.47
C ALA A 109 12.72 12.06 -22.44
N SER A 110 14.02 12.03 -22.14
CA SER A 110 14.85 13.23 -22.13
C SER A 110 14.98 13.88 -23.52
N LEU A 111 14.97 13.08 -24.58
CA LEU A 111 15.07 13.56 -25.97
C LEU A 111 13.75 14.13 -26.51
N ILE A 112 12.60 13.61 -26.05
CA ILE A 112 11.28 14.03 -26.57
C ILE A 112 10.60 15.09 -25.72
N LEU A 113 10.96 15.23 -24.43
CA LEU A 113 10.32 16.15 -23.49
C LEU A 113 10.19 17.59 -24.02
N PRO A 114 11.18 18.16 -24.75
CA PRO A 114 11.04 19.51 -25.32
C PRO A 114 9.99 19.66 -26.44
N TYR A 115 9.54 18.54 -27.03
CA TYR A 115 8.70 18.52 -28.23
C TYR A 115 7.27 18.00 -27.99
N VAL A 116 6.97 17.53 -26.77
CA VAL A 116 5.64 17.00 -26.41
C VAL A 116 5.03 17.83 -25.29
N GLY A 117 3.72 18.09 -25.36
CA GLY A 117 3.04 18.92 -24.36
C GLY A 117 3.02 18.30 -22.96
N ALA A 118 2.90 16.98 -22.87
CA ALA A 118 2.93 16.24 -21.62
C ALA A 118 3.46 14.81 -21.84
N LEU A 119 4.09 14.25 -20.80
CA LEU A 119 4.55 12.87 -20.78
C LEU A 119 3.93 12.13 -19.59
N ILE A 120 3.44 10.91 -19.81
CA ILE A 120 2.97 10.00 -18.74
C ILE A 120 3.62 8.62 -18.88
N GLU A 121 3.89 7.99 -17.74
CA GLU A 121 4.17 6.57 -17.65
C GLU A 121 2.84 5.80 -17.57
N THR A 122 2.76 4.65 -18.21
CA THR A 122 1.59 3.75 -18.12
C THR A 122 2.00 2.28 -18.15
N HIS A 123 1.02 1.41 -17.94
CA HIS A 123 1.16 -0.04 -18.08
C HIS A 123 -0.06 -0.56 -18.86
N PRO A 124 0.07 -0.87 -20.16
CA PRO A 124 -1.05 -1.11 -21.07
C PRO A 124 -1.82 -2.36 -20.68
N ARG A 125 -1.11 -3.45 -20.34
CA ARG A 125 -1.72 -4.70 -19.87
C ARG A 125 -2.58 -4.53 -18.61
N SER A 126 -2.09 -3.78 -17.62
CA SER A 126 -2.85 -3.49 -16.39
C SER A 126 -4.01 -2.54 -16.67
N SER A 127 -3.82 -1.56 -17.55
CA SER A 127 -4.89 -0.66 -17.97
C SER A 127 -6.01 -1.39 -18.70
N LEU A 128 -5.68 -2.34 -19.58
CA LEU A 128 -6.66 -3.23 -20.23
C LEU A 128 -7.46 -4.06 -19.21
N PHE A 129 -6.80 -4.60 -18.19
CA PHE A 129 -7.47 -5.34 -17.11
C PHE A 129 -8.56 -4.52 -16.43
N PHE A 130 -8.22 -3.29 -16.01
CA PHE A 130 -9.18 -2.42 -15.33
C PHE A 130 -10.25 -1.89 -16.28
N MET A 131 -9.87 -1.51 -17.51
CA MET A 131 -10.78 -0.96 -18.52
C MET A 131 -11.85 -1.96 -18.92
N LEU A 132 -11.46 -3.20 -19.27
CA LEU A 132 -12.39 -4.22 -19.75
C LEU A 132 -13.03 -5.04 -18.62
N LYS A 133 -12.64 -4.81 -17.35
CA LYS A 133 -13.05 -5.62 -16.18
C LYS A 133 -12.79 -7.12 -16.38
N GLU A 134 -11.75 -7.46 -17.14
CA GLU A 134 -11.64 -8.78 -17.72
C GLU A 134 -10.65 -9.67 -16.96
N LYS A 135 -11.15 -10.76 -16.35
CA LYS A 135 -10.33 -11.83 -15.74
C LYS A 135 -10.02 -12.98 -16.70
N SER A 136 -10.42 -12.84 -17.95
CA SER A 136 -10.46 -13.95 -18.89
C SER A 136 -9.09 -14.35 -19.38
N GLU A 137 -9.08 -15.53 -19.99
CA GLU A 137 -7.90 -16.12 -20.60
C GLU A 137 -7.36 -15.27 -21.76
N SER A 138 -8.20 -14.48 -22.46
CA SER A 138 -7.75 -13.64 -23.58
C SER A 138 -6.74 -12.57 -23.13
N LEU A 139 -6.98 -11.91 -21.99
CA LEU A 139 -6.03 -10.93 -21.44
C LEU A 139 -4.76 -11.59 -20.87
N LYS A 140 -4.86 -12.83 -20.39
CA LYS A 140 -3.71 -13.59 -19.88
C LYS A 140 -2.81 -14.10 -21.01
N LYS A 141 -3.37 -14.39 -22.19
CA LYS A 141 -2.69 -15.08 -23.29
C LYS A 141 -2.53 -14.26 -24.58
N TYR A 142 -2.97 -13.00 -24.65
CA TYR A 142 -2.84 -12.22 -25.90
C TYR A 142 -1.39 -12.05 -26.39
N LYS A 143 -0.42 -11.97 -25.46
CA LYS A 143 1.01 -11.89 -25.80
C LYS A 143 1.60 -13.19 -26.38
N THR A 144 0.90 -14.32 -26.26
CA THR A 144 1.39 -15.64 -26.71
C THR A 144 0.52 -16.30 -27.77
N SER A 145 -0.60 -15.68 -28.15
CA SER A 145 -1.55 -16.28 -29.09
C SER A 145 -2.32 -15.23 -29.88
N PHE A 146 -2.21 -15.31 -31.20
CA PHE A 146 -2.94 -14.44 -32.12
C PHE A 146 -4.47 -14.57 -31.98
N LYS A 147 -4.98 -15.76 -31.65
CA LYS A 147 -6.42 -15.97 -31.38
C LYS A 147 -6.89 -15.09 -30.22
N TYR A 148 -6.14 -15.10 -29.11
CA TYR A 148 -6.47 -14.31 -27.93
C TYR A 148 -6.23 -12.82 -28.13
N LEU A 149 -5.20 -12.45 -28.89
CA LEU A 149 -4.99 -11.07 -29.34
C LEU A 149 -6.21 -10.56 -30.11
N ARG A 150 -6.67 -11.27 -31.14
CA ARG A 150 -7.82 -10.84 -31.95
C ARG A 150 -9.11 -10.70 -31.13
N GLN A 151 -9.35 -11.62 -30.19
CA GLN A 151 -10.47 -11.52 -29.27
C GLN A 151 -10.38 -10.27 -28.39
N LEU A 152 -9.21 -9.98 -27.83
CA LEU A 152 -8.99 -8.83 -26.98
C LEU A 152 -9.10 -7.52 -27.77
N THR A 153 -8.51 -7.44 -28.97
CA THR A 153 -8.62 -6.30 -29.88
C THR A 153 -10.07 -6.00 -30.21
N ASN A 154 -10.87 -7.00 -30.59
CA ASN A 154 -12.30 -6.77 -30.90
C ASN A 154 -13.03 -6.18 -29.69
N LYS A 155 -12.79 -6.69 -28.48
CA LYS A 155 -13.40 -6.15 -27.25
C LYS A 155 -13.01 -4.70 -26.99
N VAL A 156 -11.74 -4.34 -27.20
CA VAL A 156 -11.26 -2.97 -27.09
C VAL A 156 -12.02 -2.05 -28.04
N PHE A 157 -12.15 -2.44 -29.30
CA PHE A 157 -12.83 -1.66 -30.33
C PHE A 157 -14.35 -1.60 -30.12
N ASP A 158 -14.95 -2.60 -29.50
CA ASP A 158 -16.37 -2.58 -29.14
C ASP A 158 -16.64 -1.75 -27.88
N TYR A 159 -15.74 -1.78 -26.89
CA TYR A 159 -15.99 -1.22 -25.56
C TYR A 159 -15.60 0.25 -25.46
N ILE A 160 -14.42 0.64 -25.96
CA ILE A 160 -13.89 2.00 -25.80
C ILE A 160 -14.77 3.10 -26.41
N PRO A 161 -15.26 2.98 -27.67
CA PRO A 161 -16.12 4.03 -28.23
C PRO A 161 -17.39 4.23 -27.40
N ARG A 162 -17.98 3.13 -26.89
CA ARG A 162 -19.16 3.17 -26.01
C ARG A 162 -18.85 3.81 -24.66
N LEU A 163 -17.73 3.44 -24.04
CA LEU A 163 -17.29 4.00 -22.77
C LEU A 163 -17.07 5.51 -22.86
N LEU A 164 -16.46 5.99 -23.94
CA LEU A 164 -16.07 7.39 -24.09
C LEU A 164 -17.12 8.25 -24.80
N ASN A 165 -18.14 7.61 -25.36
CA ASN A 165 -19.15 8.21 -26.23
C ASN A 165 -18.51 8.99 -27.38
N ILE A 166 -17.67 8.30 -28.15
CA ILE A 166 -16.90 8.84 -29.29
C ILE A 166 -17.06 7.96 -30.52
N ASP A 167 -16.87 8.57 -31.69
CA ASP A 167 -16.71 7.86 -32.95
C ASP A 167 -15.27 7.36 -33.09
N PHE A 168 -15.10 6.06 -33.33
CA PHE A 168 -13.79 5.43 -33.44
C PHE A 168 -13.58 4.96 -34.89
N VAL A 169 -13.04 5.86 -35.71
CA VAL A 169 -12.79 5.61 -37.14
C VAL A 169 -11.43 4.97 -37.31
N ILE A 170 -11.31 3.79 -36.73
CA ILE A 170 -10.12 2.96 -36.75
C ILE A 170 -10.51 1.50 -36.92
N SER A 171 -9.65 0.72 -37.57
CA SER A 171 -9.94 -0.68 -37.88
C SER A 171 -9.18 -1.65 -36.96
N PRO A 172 -9.86 -2.62 -36.32
CA PRO A 172 -9.18 -3.63 -35.50
C PRO A 172 -8.28 -4.54 -36.34
N LYS A 173 -8.45 -4.59 -37.67
CA LYS A 173 -7.64 -5.41 -38.59
C LYS A 173 -6.19 -4.93 -38.69
N GLU A 174 -5.91 -3.70 -38.29
CA GLU A 174 -4.57 -3.12 -38.32
C GLU A 174 -3.72 -3.54 -37.12
N ILE A 175 -4.35 -4.07 -36.06
CA ILE A 175 -3.66 -4.59 -34.88
C ILE A 175 -3.28 -6.05 -35.13
N LYS A 176 -2.02 -6.27 -35.50
CA LYS A 176 -1.49 -7.60 -35.87
C LYS A 176 -0.62 -8.24 -34.79
N THR A 177 -0.11 -7.46 -33.84
CA THR A 177 0.82 -7.90 -32.79
C THR A 177 0.36 -7.40 -31.42
N ASP A 178 0.88 -7.99 -30.36
CA ASP A 178 0.64 -7.52 -28.99
C ASP A 178 1.28 -6.15 -28.75
N GLY A 179 2.48 -5.89 -29.29
CA GLY A 179 3.10 -4.56 -29.20
C GLY A 179 2.30 -3.46 -29.91
N ALA A 180 1.64 -3.77 -31.03
CA ALA A 180 0.71 -2.84 -31.68
C ALA A 180 -0.50 -2.52 -30.79
N LEU A 181 -1.04 -3.51 -30.08
CA LEU A 181 -2.13 -3.31 -29.13
C LEU A 181 -1.66 -2.51 -27.91
N ASP A 182 -0.50 -2.84 -27.33
CA ASP A 182 0.05 -2.17 -26.17
C ASP A 182 0.34 -0.68 -26.49
N ALA A 183 0.92 -0.38 -27.66
CA ALA A 183 1.12 1.00 -28.13
C ALA A 183 -0.20 1.77 -28.34
N LEU A 184 -1.24 1.11 -28.88
CA LEU A 184 -2.59 1.70 -28.96
C LEU A 184 -3.13 2.05 -27.57
N ILE A 185 -3.00 1.14 -26.61
CA ILE A 185 -3.46 1.40 -25.24
C ILE A 185 -2.66 2.55 -24.62
N CYS A 186 -1.36 2.63 -24.83
CA CYS A 186 -0.58 3.81 -24.44
C CYS A 186 -1.16 5.10 -25.04
N ALA A 187 -1.43 5.14 -26.36
CA ALA A 187 -1.96 6.34 -27.01
C ALA A 187 -3.34 6.73 -26.46
N LEU A 188 -4.17 5.75 -26.13
CA LEU A 188 -5.45 5.98 -25.47
C LEU A 188 -5.28 6.51 -24.05
N MET A 189 -4.30 6.04 -23.29
CA MET A 189 -3.99 6.57 -21.97
C MET A 189 -3.55 8.04 -22.03
N ALA A 190 -2.76 8.42 -23.04
CA ALA A 190 -2.42 9.83 -23.30
C ALA A 190 -3.68 10.66 -23.63
N PHE A 191 -4.58 10.13 -24.46
CA PHE A 191 -5.86 10.76 -24.75
C PHE A 191 -6.71 10.96 -23.48
N LEU A 192 -6.84 9.91 -22.66
CA LEU A 192 -7.62 9.96 -21.42
C LEU A 192 -7.02 10.95 -20.42
N TYR A 193 -5.70 11.07 -20.34
CA TYR A 193 -5.04 12.00 -19.43
C TYR A 193 -5.44 13.46 -19.71
N ILE A 194 -5.56 13.82 -21.00
CA ILE A 194 -5.96 15.17 -21.41
C ILE A 194 -7.48 15.36 -21.40
N LYS A 195 -8.25 14.36 -21.86
CA LYS A 195 -9.69 14.54 -22.14
C LYS A 195 -10.63 13.94 -21.11
N ARG A 196 -10.18 12.96 -20.33
CA ARG A 196 -11.00 12.16 -19.40
C ARG A 196 -10.21 11.73 -18.17
N TYR A 197 -9.50 12.67 -17.55
CA TYR A 197 -8.59 12.41 -16.43
C TYR A 197 -9.25 11.62 -15.27
N HIS A 198 -10.54 11.84 -15.01
CA HIS A 198 -11.31 11.13 -13.97
C HIS A 198 -11.42 9.61 -14.17
N LEU A 199 -11.15 9.11 -15.38
CA LEU A 199 -11.09 7.68 -15.70
C LEU A 199 -9.72 7.07 -15.39
N LEU A 200 -8.76 7.86 -14.92
CA LEU A 200 -7.41 7.43 -14.60
C LEU A 200 -7.17 7.37 -13.09
N TYR A 201 -6.23 6.52 -12.72
CA TYR A 201 -5.72 6.42 -11.35
C TYR A 201 -4.22 6.71 -11.36
N LYS A 202 -3.82 7.74 -10.60
CA LYS A 202 -2.42 8.10 -10.39
C LYS A 202 -1.82 7.18 -9.34
N LEU A 203 -0.76 6.46 -9.68
CA LEU A 203 -0.02 5.66 -8.72
C LEU A 203 0.90 6.54 -7.85
N SER A 204 1.12 6.08 -6.62
CA SER A 204 1.88 6.79 -5.59
C SER A 204 3.37 6.84 -5.94
N LEU A 205 3.94 8.03 -5.78
CA LEU A 205 5.38 8.27 -5.89
C LEU A 205 5.98 8.37 -4.49
N GLU A 206 7.27 8.06 -4.35
CA GLU A 206 8.01 8.29 -3.10
C GLU A 206 8.32 9.79 -2.90
N GLU A 207 8.76 10.20 -1.70
CA GLU A 207 9.06 11.61 -1.39
C GLU A 207 10.23 12.17 -2.22
N GLU A 208 11.28 11.38 -2.41
CA GLU A 208 12.43 11.71 -3.25
C GLU A 208 12.36 10.96 -4.58
N VAL A 209 11.56 11.50 -5.52
CA VAL A 209 11.44 10.96 -6.87
C VAL A 209 12.06 11.90 -7.90
N HIS A 210 12.95 11.33 -8.70
CA HIS A 210 13.46 11.93 -9.92
C HIS A 210 12.84 11.23 -11.13
N GLY A 211 12.75 11.90 -12.27
CA GLY A 211 12.22 11.28 -13.48
C GLY A 211 11.51 12.25 -14.39
N PHE A 212 10.79 11.70 -15.37
CA PHE A 212 10.23 12.47 -16.49
C PHE A 212 8.70 12.57 -16.45
N ALA A 213 8.02 11.65 -15.76
CA ALA A 213 6.58 11.53 -15.88
C ALA A 213 5.91 10.87 -14.67
N PRO A 214 4.66 11.24 -14.34
CA PRO A 214 3.81 10.51 -13.40
C PRO A 214 3.30 9.19 -14.01
N PHE A 215 3.06 8.18 -13.16
CA PHE A 215 2.54 6.88 -13.56
C PHE A 215 1.01 6.81 -13.39
N TYR A 216 0.31 6.64 -14.51
CA TYR A 216 -1.15 6.45 -14.57
C TYR A 216 -1.55 5.09 -15.13
N ILE A 217 -2.64 4.54 -14.60
CA ILE A 217 -3.36 3.39 -15.17
C ILE A 217 -4.86 3.72 -15.30
N PHE A 218 -5.60 2.92 -16.06
CA PHE A 218 -7.06 3.05 -16.08
C PHE A 218 -7.63 2.77 -14.69
N ALA A 219 -8.56 3.61 -14.22
CA ALA A 219 -9.03 3.56 -12.85
C ALA A 219 -9.73 2.23 -12.53
N PRO A 220 -9.37 1.56 -11.42
CA PRO A 220 -10.05 0.34 -11.00
C PRO A 220 -11.50 0.64 -10.62
N HIS A 221 -12.44 -0.12 -11.20
CA HIS A 221 -13.90 0.10 -11.04
C HIS A 221 -14.42 -0.03 -9.62
N SER A 222 -13.76 -0.84 -8.81
CA SER A 222 -13.80 -0.63 -7.38
C SER A 222 -12.59 0.24 -7.06
N LYS A 223 -12.81 1.42 -6.46
CA LYS A 223 -12.10 1.65 -5.20
C LYS A 223 -12.42 0.39 -4.42
N LYS A 224 -11.54 -0.63 -4.44
CA LYS A 224 -11.66 -1.68 -3.44
C LYS A 224 -11.60 -0.84 -2.17
N LYS A 225 -12.75 -0.58 -1.53
CA LYS A 225 -12.79 -0.59 -0.07
C LYS A 225 -11.99 -1.83 0.20
N ILE A 226 -10.74 -1.66 0.64
CA ILE A 226 -9.89 -2.75 1.09
C ILE A 226 -10.84 -3.53 1.98
N SER A 227 -11.33 -4.64 1.44
CA SER A 227 -12.54 -5.26 1.95
C SER A 227 -12.17 -5.69 3.34
N LYS A 228 -12.88 -5.16 4.36
CA LYS A 228 -12.74 -5.45 5.80
C LYS A 228 -11.52 -6.31 6.08
N LEU A 229 -10.43 -5.71 6.55
CA LEU A 229 -9.22 -6.38 7.06
C LEU A 229 -9.54 -7.84 7.38
N LYS A 230 -9.15 -8.79 6.52
CA LYS A 230 -9.08 -10.18 6.96
C LYS A 230 -7.96 -10.18 7.97
N TYR A 231 -8.30 -9.97 9.24
CA TYR A 231 -7.34 -10.03 10.33
C TYR A 231 -6.72 -11.43 10.29
N ILE A 232 -5.41 -11.47 10.02
CA ILE A 232 -4.61 -12.68 10.07
C ILE A 232 -3.78 -12.55 11.35
N PRO A 233 -4.11 -13.30 12.41
CA PRO A 233 -3.37 -13.27 13.66
C PRO A 233 -1.89 -13.63 13.42
N GLY A 234 -1.00 -12.77 13.88
CA GLY A 234 0.45 -12.90 13.70
C GLY A 234 0.97 -12.36 12.37
N ASN A 235 0.24 -11.45 11.72
CA ASN A 235 0.76 -10.68 10.59
C ASN A 235 1.89 -9.73 11.02
N LEU A 236 2.48 -9.00 10.06
CA LEU A 236 3.57 -8.06 10.34
C LEU A 236 3.18 -6.92 11.30
N GLY A 237 1.92 -6.49 11.31
CA GLY A 237 1.41 -5.51 12.27
C GLY A 237 1.41 -6.07 13.70
N ASP A 238 0.91 -7.30 13.89
CA ASP A 238 0.96 -8.00 15.17
C ASP A 238 2.39 -8.25 15.65
N ILE A 239 3.30 -8.58 14.73
CA ILE A 239 4.72 -8.75 15.04
C ILE A 239 5.33 -7.43 15.54
N LEU A 240 5.07 -6.30 14.87
CA LEU A 240 5.53 -4.98 15.29
C LEU A 240 4.96 -4.63 16.67
N LYS A 241 3.63 -4.66 16.80
CA LYS A 241 2.92 -4.20 18.00
C LYS A 241 3.28 -5.05 19.22
N HIS A 242 3.30 -6.38 19.10
CA HIS A 242 3.59 -7.24 20.24
C HIS A 242 5.07 -7.25 20.61
N SER A 243 5.98 -7.09 19.65
CA SER A 243 7.41 -6.93 19.98
C SER A 243 7.65 -5.67 20.79
N TRP A 244 7.06 -4.55 20.37
CA TRP A 244 7.15 -3.29 21.11
C TRP A 244 6.45 -3.35 22.47
N LEU A 245 5.22 -3.87 22.53
CA LEU A 245 4.46 -4.05 23.77
C LEU A 245 5.27 -4.82 24.82
N LEU A 246 5.86 -5.96 24.42
CA LEU A 246 6.66 -6.79 25.32
C LEU A 246 7.92 -6.08 25.79
N THR A 247 8.56 -5.30 24.92
CA THR A 247 9.82 -4.64 25.29
C THR A 247 9.57 -3.43 26.19
N ILE A 248 8.54 -2.63 25.90
CA ILE A 248 8.08 -1.56 26.80
C ILE A 248 7.74 -2.15 28.18
N THR A 249 6.96 -3.23 28.19
CA THR A 249 6.56 -3.88 29.45
C THR A 249 7.78 -4.40 30.22
N ASP A 250 8.75 -5.01 29.55
CA ASP A 250 9.97 -5.51 30.20
C ASP A 250 10.75 -4.39 30.91
N GLU A 251 10.83 -3.21 30.31
CA GLU A 251 11.46 -2.03 30.91
C GLU A 251 10.66 -1.48 32.10
N LEU A 252 9.33 -1.39 31.98
CA LEU A 252 8.47 -0.90 33.05
C LEU A 252 8.48 -1.85 34.27
N LEU A 253 8.52 -3.17 34.04
CA LEU A 253 8.60 -4.18 35.11
C LEU A 253 9.87 -4.06 35.97
N LYS A 254 10.94 -3.41 35.47
CA LYS A 254 12.13 -3.14 36.28
C LYS A 254 11.88 -2.09 37.36
N LYS A 255 10.87 -1.23 37.18
CA LYS A 255 10.60 -0.06 38.02
C LYS A 255 9.43 -0.24 38.99
N THR A 256 8.64 -1.30 38.84
CA THR A 256 7.50 -1.60 39.72
C THR A 256 7.56 -3.01 40.32
N HIS A 257 6.97 -3.17 41.51
CA HIS A 257 6.73 -4.47 42.14
C HIS A 257 5.40 -5.10 41.71
N HIS A 258 4.39 -4.27 41.42
CA HIS A 258 3.08 -4.69 40.96
C HIS A 258 2.71 -3.93 39.68
N PHE A 259 2.56 -4.65 38.57
CA PHE A 259 2.33 -4.06 37.25
C PHE A 259 0.85 -3.98 36.92
N ARG A 260 0.32 -2.77 36.76
CA ARG A 260 -1.05 -2.50 36.31
C ARG A 260 -1.09 -2.20 34.83
N TYR A 261 -1.77 -3.05 34.09
CA TYR A 261 -1.92 -2.99 32.64
C TYR A 261 -3.39 -2.86 32.25
N ALA A 262 -3.69 -2.03 31.26
CA ALA A 262 -5.01 -1.95 30.63
C ALA A 262 -4.91 -2.26 29.12
N ASP A 263 -5.82 -3.09 28.62
CA ASP A 263 -5.96 -3.42 27.19
C ASP A 263 -7.41 -3.22 26.74
N THR A 264 -7.67 -2.11 26.05
CA THR A 264 -9.04 -1.64 25.79
C THR A 264 -9.53 -1.89 24.36
N PHE A 265 -8.73 -2.63 23.59
CA PHE A 265 -9.05 -3.17 22.28
C PHE A 265 -8.51 -4.61 22.21
N CYS A 266 -8.80 -5.39 23.25
CA CYS A 266 -8.03 -6.60 23.56
C CYS A 266 -8.29 -7.78 22.61
N GLY A 267 -9.40 -7.79 21.88
CA GLY A 267 -9.82 -8.91 21.05
C GLY A 267 -9.91 -10.22 21.84
N PHE A 268 -9.37 -11.31 21.31
CA PHE A 268 -9.38 -12.62 21.98
C PHE A 268 -8.03 -12.95 22.65
N PRO A 269 -8.01 -13.70 23.77
CA PRO A 269 -6.78 -14.11 24.45
C PRO A 269 -5.89 -15.00 23.57
N ILE A 270 -6.51 -15.84 22.72
CA ILE A 270 -5.84 -16.79 21.84
C ILE A 270 -6.60 -16.84 20.51
N TYR A 271 -5.86 -16.79 19.41
CA TYR A 271 -6.39 -16.89 18.06
C TYR A 271 -5.88 -18.16 17.38
N GLN A 272 -6.67 -18.69 16.43
CA GLN A 272 -6.17 -19.67 15.47
C GLN A 272 -5.31 -18.95 14.42
N THR A 273 -4.16 -19.50 14.06
CA THR A 273 -3.30 -18.94 13.02
C THR A 273 -2.95 -19.96 11.94
N SER A 274 -2.42 -19.46 10.82
CA SER A 274 -2.10 -20.29 9.67
C SER A 274 -0.70 -20.92 9.78
N PRO A 275 -0.46 -22.10 9.16
CA PRO A 275 0.87 -22.69 9.09
C PRO A 275 1.93 -21.75 8.50
N LYS A 276 1.55 -20.84 7.59
CA LYS A 276 2.44 -19.82 7.02
C LYS A 276 3.00 -18.88 8.09
N VAL A 277 2.16 -18.46 9.04
CA VAL A 277 2.58 -17.59 10.15
C VAL A 277 3.52 -18.34 11.08
N VAL A 278 3.18 -19.59 11.43
CA VAL A 278 4.04 -20.44 12.26
C VAL A 278 5.44 -20.57 11.64
N LEU A 279 5.51 -20.95 10.37
CA LEU A 279 6.78 -21.09 9.65
C LEU A 279 7.57 -19.78 9.62
N TYR A 280 6.91 -18.64 9.37
CA TYR A 280 7.58 -17.34 9.38
C TYR A 280 8.25 -17.04 10.73
N PHE A 281 7.56 -17.32 11.83
CA PHE A 281 8.11 -17.16 13.18
C PHE A 281 9.32 -18.09 13.41
N GLU A 282 9.23 -19.35 12.99
CA GLU A 282 10.31 -20.34 13.13
C GLU A 282 11.54 -20.02 12.28
N GLU A 283 11.36 -19.50 11.07
CA GLU A 283 12.46 -19.19 10.17
C GLU A 283 13.11 -17.83 10.45
N ARG A 284 12.29 -16.81 10.72
CA ARG A 284 12.74 -15.40 10.77
C ARG A 284 12.86 -14.85 12.17
N LEU A 285 12.05 -15.34 13.11
CA LEU A 285 11.93 -14.75 14.45
C LEU A 285 12.39 -15.69 15.57
N LYS A 286 13.05 -16.81 15.26
CA LYS A 286 13.43 -17.85 16.24
C LYS A 286 14.21 -17.37 17.45
N THR A 287 15.01 -16.31 17.30
CA THR A 287 15.81 -15.72 18.38
C THR A 287 15.08 -14.58 19.11
N SER A 288 13.98 -14.09 18.54
CA SER A 288 13.24 -12.95 19.08
C SER A 288 12.62 -13.27 20.44
N PHE A 289 12.43 -12.23 21.25
CA PHE A 289 11.74 -12.37 22.53
C PHE A 289 10.26 -12.73 22.34
N LEU A 290 9.61 -12.13 21.34
CA LEU A 290 8.22 -12.44 20.98
C LEU A 290 8.04 -13.93 20.66
N TYR A 291 8.90 -14.51 19.80
CA TYR A 291 8.81 -15.93 19.48
C TYR A 291 8.97 -16.82 20.71
N ARG A 292 9.89 -16.49 21.62
CA ARG A 292 10.07 -17.29 22.85
C ARG A 292 8.81 -17.36 23.72
N LEU A 293 7.98 -16.31 23.73
CA LEU A 293 6.70 -16.32 24.43
C LEU A 293 5.58 -16.95 23.58
N GLN A 294 5.60 -16.76 22.26
CA GLN A 294 4.58 -17.31 21.35
C GLN A 294 4.74 -18.79 21.02
N ARG A 295 5.95 -19.35 21.13
CA ARG A 295 6.29 -20.70 20.68
C ARG A 295 5.31 -21.78 21.17
N PRO A 296 4.87 -21.83 22.44
CA PRO A 296 3.92 -22.85 22.90
C PRO A 296 2.55 -22.77 22.18
N TYR A 297 2.14 -21.58 21.74
CA TYR A 297 0.89 -21.38 20.99
C TYR A 297 1.09 -21.72 19.52
N LEU A 298 2.19 -21.25 18.91
CA LEU A 298 2.49 -21.50 17.51
C LEU A 298 2.61 -22.99 17.20
N GLN A 299 3.17 -23.79 18.11
CA GLN A 299 3.25 -25.26 18.00
C GLN A 299 1.87 -25.94 17.93
N ASN A 300 0.82 -25.27 18.42
CA ASN A 300 -0.55 -25.74 18.37
C ASN A 300 -1.39 -25.04 17.29
N GLY A 301 -0.75 -24.33 16.35
CA GLY A 301 -1.45 -23.55 15.33
C GLY A 301 -2.19 -22.33 15.90
N GLN A 302 -1.76 -21.83 17.07
CA GLN A 302 -2.38 -20.73 17.79
C GLN A 302 -1.47 -19.51 17.89
N TYR A 303 -2.04 -18.36 18.24
CA TYR A 303 -1.34 -17.10 18.47
C TYR A 303 -1.92 -16.41 19.71
N ALA A 304 -1.10 -16.10 20.71
CA ALA A 304 -1.52 -15.38 21.92
C ALA A 304 -1.75 -13.88 21.65
N GLY A 305 -2.84 -13.33 22.17
CA GLY A 305 -3.15 -11.89 22.13
C GLY A 305 -2.34 -11.06 23.13
N SER A 306 -2.42 -9.74 23.03
CA SER A 306 -1.66 -8.74 23.81
C SER A 306 -1.76 -8.94 25.33
N ALA A 307 -2.95 -8.89 25.90
CA ALA A 307 -3.13 -9.08 27.35
C ALA A 307 -2.60 -10.43 27.86
N HIS A 308 -2.72 -11.48 27.06
CA HIS A 308 -2.19 -12.79 27.42
C HIS A 308 -0.64 -12.83 27.35
N LEU A 309 -0.05 -12.17 26.35
CA LEU A 309 1.41 -11.99 26.28
C LEU A 309 1.96 -11.23 27.50
N ILE A 310 1.25 -10.20 27.99
CA ILE A 310 1.61 -9.49 29.22
C ILE A 310 1.55 -10.42 30.44
N LYS A 311 0.47 -11.20 30.58
CA LYS A 311 0.34 -12.22 31.64
C LYS A 311 1.55 -13.16 31.66
N LEU A 312 1.92 -13.71 30.49
CA LEU A 312 3.06 -14.63 30.35
C LEU A 312 4.37 -13.96 30.75
N LEU A 313 4.58 -12.71 30.34
CA LEU A 313 5.78 -11.95 30.69
C LEU A 313 5.88 -11.70 32.20
N CYS A 314 4.82 -11.20 32.83
CA CYS A 314 4.79 -10.93 34.26
C CYS A 314 5.01 -12.21 35.08
N THR A 315 4.34 -13.31 34.73
CA THR A 315 4.54 -14.62 35.36
C THR A 315 5.98 -15.10 35.21
N LYS A 316 6.56 -15.02 34.00
CA LYS A 316 7.96 -15.42 33.77
C LYS A 316 8.95 -14.60 34.61
N LYS A 317 8.65 -13.32 34.83
CA LYS A 317 9.46 -12.40 35.64
C LYS A 317 9.14 -12.45 37.14
N LYS A 318 8.19 -13.31 37.56
CA LYS A 318 7.72 -13.43 38.95
C LYS A 318 7.27 -12.09 39.54
N LYS A 319 6.62 -11.25 38.73
CA LYS A 319 6.07 -9.96 39.13
C LYS A 319 4.58 -10.10 39.45
N SER A 320 4.11 -9.37 40.46
CA SER A 320 2.68 -9.24 40.71
C SER A 320 2.06 -8.35 39.63
N TYR A 321 0.81 -8.60 39.22
CA TYR A 321 0.18 -7.83 38.16
C TYR A 321 -1.34 -7.77 38.26
N THR A 322 -1.92 -6.75 37.65
CA THR A 322 -3.36 -6.60 37.38
C THR A 322 -3.51 -6.25 35.90
N ILE A 323 -4.35 -7.00 35.17
CA ILE A 323 -4.60 -6.77 33.73
C ILE A 323 -6.08 -6.45 33.55
N ASP A 324 -6.43 -5.17 33.42
CA ASP A 324 -7.79 -4.75 33.10
C ASP A 324 -8.02 -4.79 31.58
N PHE A 325 -9.22 -5.16 31.14
CA PHE A 325 -9.50 -5.36 29.72
C PHE A 325 -10.90 -4.89 29.32
N TYR A 326 -11.00 -4.42 28.07
CA TYR A 326 -12.25 -4.04 27.41
C TYR A 326 -12.18 -4.34 25.91
N ASP A 327 -13.32 -4.62 25.29
CA ASP A 327 -13.51 -4.71 23.85
C ASP A 327 -14.99 -4.42 23.51
N LYS A 328 -15.26 -3.83 22.35
CA LYS A 328 -16.64 -3.65 21.86
C LYS A 328 -17.31 -4.98 21.51
N ASN A 329 -16.53 -6.04 21.28
CA ASN A 329 -17.02 -7.37 21.00
C ASN A 329 -17.32 -8.15 22.31
N PRO A 330 -18.59 -8.45 22.62
CA PRO A 330 -18.96 -9.14 23.85
C PRO A 330 -18.40 -10.57 23.94
N GLN A 331 -18.11 -11.23 22.81
CA GLN A 331 -17.51 -12.57 22.82
C GLN A 331 -16.04 -12.54 23.25
N ALA A 332 -15.31 -11.50 22.85
CA ALA A 332 -13.94 -11.24 23.28
C ALA A 332 -13.88 -11.01 24.80
N LEU A 333 -14.77 -10.15 25.31
CA LEU A 333 -14.91 -9.90 26.75
C LEU A 333 -15.15 -11.20 27.53
N LYS A 334 -16.17 -11.98 27.14
CA LYS A 334 -16.50 -13.24 27.79
C LYS A 334 -15.35 -14.23 27.78
N ALA A 335 -14.60 -14.32 26.67
CA ALA A 335 -13.42 -15.17 26.59
C ALA A 335 -12.35 -14.76 27.60
N TYR A 336 -12.12 -13.45 27.78
CA TYR A 336 -11.17 -12.95 28.76
C TYR A 336 -11.64 -13.08 30.20
N GLU A 337 -12.95 -12.92 30.47
CA GLU A 337 -13.50 -13.11 31.81
C GLU A 337 -13.30 -14.54 32.31
N VAL A 338 -13.51 -15.52 31.42
CA VAL A 338 -13.18 -16.93 31.70
C VAL A 338 -11.67 -17.11 31.87
N PHE A 339 -10.87 -16.48 31.00
CA PHE A 339 -9.42 -16.66 30.98
C PHE A 339 -8.68 -16.05 32.19
N PHE A 340 -9.16 -14.91 32.70
CA PHE A 340 -8.59 -14.20 33.84
C PHE A 340 -9.38 -14.36 35.14
N GLN A 341 -10.55 -15.01 35.09
CA GLN A 341 -11.45 -15.20 36.24
C GLN A 341 -11.83 -13.88 36.93
N LYS A 342 -12.08 -12.84 36.13
CA LYS A 342 -12.50 -11.52 36.63
C LYS A 342 -13.36 -10.80 35.58
N PRO A 343 -14.22 -9.85 35.98
CA PRO A 343 -15.04 -9.10 35.03
C PRO A 343 -14.20 -8.16 34.16
N SER A 344 -14.73 -7.85 32.98
CA SER A 344 -14.24 -6.80 32.10
C SER A 344 -14.47 -5.40 32.69
N LEU A 345 -13.76 -4.40 32.17
CA LEU A 345 -14.03 -3.00 32.50
C LEU A 345 -15.38 -2.57 31.91
N PHE A 346 -16.13 -1.77 32.67
CA PHE A 346 -17.35 -1.14 32.18
C PHE A 346 -17.01 0.20 31.53
N LEU A 347 -16.83 0.20 30.21
CA LEU A 347 -16.56 1.38 29.39
C LEU A 347 -17.61 1.51 28.27
N LYS A 348 -17.88 2.74 27.84
CA LYS A 348 -18.67 3.08 26.64
C LYS A 348 -17.88 2.75 25.37
N ASP A 349 -16.59 3.07 25.38
CA ASP A 349 -15.63 2.71 24.34
C ASP A 349 -14.23 2.56 24.94
N GLY A 350 -13.28 2.02 24.15
CA GLY A 350 -11.94 1.75 24.66
C GLY A 350 -11.14 3.00 25.04
N TYR A 351 -11.46 4.17 24.49
CA TYR A 351 -10.75 5.42 24.78
C TYR A 351 -11.19 6.07 26.09
N GLU A 352 -12.36 5.70 26.64
CA GLU A 352 -12.84 6.22 27.93
C GLU A 352 -11.83 6.01 29.06
N ILE A 353 -10.99 4.96 28.97
CA ILE A 353 -9.90 4.69 29.91
C ILE A 353 -8.94 5.88 30.10
N LEU A 354 -8.77 6.72 29.07
CA LEU A 354 -7.89 7.90 29.09
C LEU A 354 -8.42 9.02 29.99
N THR A 355 -9.70 8.98 30.34
CA THR A 355 -10.36 9.96 31.22
C THR A 355 -10.62 9.42 32.63
N GLN A 356 -10.41 8.13 32.85
CA GLN A 356 -10.60 7.53 34.17
C GLN A 356 -9.48 7.96 35.14
N PRO A 357 -9.80 8.10 36.44
CA PRO A 357 -8.84 8.56 37.45
C PRO A 357 -7.78 7.50 37.81
N ASN A 358 -7.95 6.25 37.39
CA ASN A 358 -7.05 5.16 37.73
C ASN A 358 -5.72 5.31 36.99
N ALA A 359 -4.61 5.28 37.73
CA ALA A 359 -3.26 5.21 37.16
C ALA A 359 -2.89 3.77 36.76
N TYR A 360 -2.20 3.64 35.63
CA TYR A 360 -1.70 2.38 35.07
C TYR A 360 -0.21 2.49 34.76
N ASP A 361 0.55 1.43 34.97
CA ASP A 361 1.93 1.39 34.49
C ASP A 361 1.95 1.46 32.95
N LEU A 362 0.98 0.79 32.30
CA LEU A 362 0.82 0.81 30.85
C LEU A 362 -0.65 0.65 30.42
N ILE A 363 -1.10 1.54 29.55
CA ILE A 363 -2.36 1.44 28.80
C ILE A 363 -2.02 1.11 27.35
N PHE A 364 -2.57 0.03 26.81
CA PHE A 364 -2.47 -0.32 25.39
C PHE A 364 -3.76 0.01 24.64
N LEU A 365 -3.60 0.75 23.55
CA LEU A 365 -4.64 1.10 22.60
C LEU A 365 -4.29 0.45 21.25
N ASP A 366 -5.12 -0.49 20.80
CA ASP A 366 -4.98 -1.19 19.51
C ASP A 366 -6.22 -1.01 18.63
N PRO A 367 -6.59 0.24 18.30
CA PRO A 367 -7.78 0.48 17.50
C PRO A 367 -7.59 0.04 16.04
N TYR A 368 -8.71 -0.12 15.34
CA TYR A 368 -8.72 -0.39 13.90
C TYR A 368 -8.64 0.94 13.11
N ASP A 369 -9.12 0.94 11.87
CA ASP A 369 -9.13 2.13 11.02
C ASP A 369 -10.15 3.20 11.45
N ASP A 370 -11.01 2.90 12.45
CA ASP A 370 -11.94 3.85 13.05
C ASP A 370 -11.26 4.92 13.91
N PHE A 371 -10.01 4.70 14.35
CA PHE A 371 -9.19 5.71 15.03
C PHE A 371 -9.13 7.03 14.24
N TRP A 372 -9.02 6.95 12.91
CA TRP A 372 -8.89 8.12 12.03
C TRP A 372 -10.10 9.05 12.03
N GLU A 373 -11.26 8.58 12.49
CA GLU A 373 -12.48 9.39 12.55
C GLU A 373 -12.51 10.28 13.80
N ILE A 374 -11.72 9.94 14.83
CA ILE A 374 -11.81 10.54 16.16
C ILE A 374 -10.46 10.95 16.75
N TRP A 375 -9.36 10.78 16.00
CA TRP A 375 -7.99 10.97 16.51
C TRP A 375 -7.77 12.35 17.15
N GLU A 376 -8.36 13.42 16.59
CA GLU A 376 -8.23 14.79 17.10
C GLU A 376 -8.77 14.94 18.53
N GLY A 377 -9.82 14.19 18.88
CA GLY A 377 -10.37 14.16 20.24
C GLY A 377 -9.63 13.21 21.19
N VAL A 378 -9.03 12.14 20.65
CA VAL A 378 -8.31 11.13 21.45
C VAL A 378 -6.92 11.59 21.86
N MET A 379 -6.18 12.24 20.95
CA MET A 379 -4.78 12.60 21.18
C MET A 379 -4.54 13.54 22.37
N PRO A 380 -5.35 14.61 22.59
CA PRO A 380 -5.22 15.44 23.79
C PRO A 380 -5.41 14.63 25.09
N ASN A 381 -6.32 13.65 25.09
CA ASN A 381 -6.56 12.80 26.24
C ASN A 381 -5.38 11.85 26.51
N ILE A 382 -4.73 11.31 25.46
CA ILE A 382 -3.49 10.54 25.61
C ILE A 382 -2.40 11.39 26.26
N ILE A 383 -2.19 12.61 25.77
CA ILE A 383 -1.18 13.52 26.32
C ILE A 383 -1.49 13.88 27.78
N ASN A 384 -2.76 14.13 28.11
CA ASN A 384 -3.14 14.42 29.50
C ASN A 384 -2.95 13.19 30.41
N LYS A 385 -3.29 11.99 29.93
CA LYS A 385 -3.16 10.74 30.69
C LYS A 385 -1.70 10.36 30.95
N GLN A 386 -0.77 10.87 30.15
CA GLN A 386 0.68 10.70 30.33
C GLN A 386 1.19 11.13 31.71
N ARG A 387 0.47 12.02 32.41
CA ARG A 387 0.83 12.47 33.76
C ARG A 387 0.87 11.33 34.77
N ASP A 388 -0.02 10.34 34.63
CA ASP A 388 -0.17 9.26 35.61
C ASP A 388 0.04 7.86 35.03
N SER A 389 0.11 7.72 33.70
CA SER A 389 0.20 6.43 33.03
C SER A 389 1.09 6.48 31.80
N SER A 390 1.75 5.36 31.46
CA SER A 390 2.35 5.23 30.12
C SER A 390 1.31 4.73 29.12
N ILE A 391 1.34 5.25 27.88
CA ILE A 391 0.39 4.87 26.83
C ILE A 391 1.14 4.30 25.64
N PHE A 392 0.71 3.14 25.15
CA PHE A 392 1.18 2.53 23.92
C PHE A 392 0.02 2.46 22.92
N LEU A 393 0.20 3.07 21.75
CA LEU A 393 -0.82 3.18 20.72
C LEU A 393 -0.31 2.52 19.43
N PHE A 394 -1.05 1.53 18.94
CA PHE A 394 -0.85 0.97 17.61
C PHE A 394 -1.77 1.65 16.60
N ILE A 395 -1.24 1.96 15.41
CA ILE A 395 -1.98 2.68 14.39
C ILE A 395 -1.75 2.02 13.01
N PRO A 396 -2.79 1.43 12.39
CA PRO A 396 -2.77 1.12 10.97
C PRO A 396 -3.10 2.37 10.14
N TYR A 397 -2.30 2.68 9.12
CA TYR A 397 -2.55 3.81 8.19
C TYR A 397 -2.35 3.39 6.74
N LYS A 398 -3.06 4.05 5.82
CA LYS A 398 -2.87 3.81 4.38
C LYS A 398 -1.63 4.57 3.87
N PRO A 399 -1.00 4.10 2.79
CA PRO A 399 -0.04 4.92 2.05
C PRO A 399 -0.66 6.29 1.71
N ASN A 400 0.06 7.38 2.01
CA ASN A 400 -0.38 8.76 1.81
C ASN A 400 -1.62 9.18 2.62
N GLU A 401 -1.88 8.55 3.77
CA GLU A 401 -2.96 8.98 4.67
C GLU A 401 -2.67 10.39 5.22
N ARG A 402 -3.39 11.39 4.72
CA ARG A 402 -3.18 12.80 5.12
C ARG A 402 -3.36 12.98 6.63
N LYS A 403 -4.35 12.31 7.22
CA LYS A 403 -4.61 12.38 8.67
C LYS A 403 -3.44 11.88 9.51
N TYR A 404 -2.65 10.94 9.00
CA TYR A 404 -1.44 10.50 9.68
C TYR A 404 -0.36 11.59 9.67
N MET A 405 -0.19 12.30 8.54
CA MET A 405 0.73 13.44 8.47
C MET A 405 0.28 14.58 9.39
N ASP A 406 -1.02 14.85 9.45
CA ASP A 406 -1.61 15.83 10.38
C ASP A 406 -1.37 15.42 11.85
N LEU A 407 -1.49 14.14 12.19
CA LEU A 407 -1.12 13.60 13.51
C LEU A 407 0.37 13.81 13.82
N LEU A 408 1.28 13.54 12.88
CA LEU A 408 2.71 13.76 13.09
C LEU A 408 3.04 15.24 13.30
N GLN A 409 2.34 16.13 12.59
CA GLN A 409 2.47 17.58 12.76
C GLN A 409 1.95 18.02 14.13
N PHE A 410 0.76 17.56 14.52
CA PHE A 410 0.20 17.77 15.86
C PHE A 410 1.19 17.34 16.95
N LEU A 411 1.78 16.15 16.82
CA LEU A 411 2.76 15.63 17.80
C LEU A 411 4.01 16.50 17.92
N LYS A 412 4.49 17.10 16.82
CA LYS A 412 5.62 18.05 16.86
C LYS A 412 5.27 19.35 17.58
N GLU A 413 4.03 19.79 17.48
CA GLU A 413 3.53 21.01 18.11
C GLU A 413 3.25 20.80 19.60
N THR A 414 2.78 19.61 19.97
CA THR A 414 2.63 19.23 21.36
C THR A 414 4.01 18.96 21.95
N LYS A 415 4.43 19.70 22.98
CA LYS A 415 5.68 19.42 23.73
C LYS A 415 5.66 18.09 24.51
N ALA A 416 4.73 17.19 24.18
CA ALA A 416 4.59 15.88 24.78
C ALA A 416 5.81 15.02 24.48
N LYS A 417 6.18 14.16 25.43
CA LYS A 417 7.25 13.19 25.24
C LYS A 417 6.67 11.97 24.54
N TYR A 418 7.22 11.57 23.41
CA TYR A 418 6.79 10.35 22.72
C TYR A 418 7.95 9.68 21.97
N LEU A 419 7.78 8.39 21.71
CA LEU A 419 8.57 7.61 20.77
C LEU A 419 7.65 7.12 19.67
N ILE A 420 8.16 7.08 18.44
CA ILE A 420 7.44 6.57 17.29
C ILE A 420 8.32 5.59 16.51
N LYS A 421 7.70 4.51 16.01
CA LYS A 421 8.33 3.60 15.07
C LYS A 421 7.34 3.19 13.99
N GLU A 422 7.78 3.27 12.75
CA GLU A 422 6.99 2.94 11.58
C GLU A 422 7.50 1.66 10.93
N LEU A 423 6.57 0.82 10.47
CA LEU A 423 6.83 -0.33 9.61
C LEU A 423 6.27 -0.04 8.22
N ILE A 424 7.11 0.61 7.42
CA ILE A 424 6.85 0.90 6.01
C ILE A 424 7.45 -0.24 5.19
N SER A 425 6.70 -1.35 5.06
CA SER A 425 7.13 -2.52 4.30
C SER A 425 6.20 -2.78 3.11
N PRO A 426 6.76 -3.04 1.91
CA PRO A 426 5.99 -3.52 0.76
C PRO A 426 5.17 -4.77 1.05
N ILE A 427 5.63 -5.62 1.99
CA ILE A 427 4.93 -6.84 2.39
C ILE A 427 3.65 -6.49 3.17
N CYS A 428 3.70 -5.49 4.06
CA CYS A 428 2.52 -5.04 4.80
C CYS A 428 1.41 -4.56 3.85
N VAL A 429 1.78 -3.72 2.88
CA VAL A 429 0.82 -3.23 1.87
C VAL A 429 0.27 -4.38 1.01
N GLN A 430 1.12 -5.35 0.64
CA GLN A 430 0.67 -6.52 -0.12
C GLN A 430 -0.28 -7.45 0.64
N GLU A 431 -0.10 -7.59 1.96
CA GLU A 431 -0.88 -8.50 2.80
C GLU A 431 -2.17 -7.88 3.33
N CYS A 432 -2.14 -6.61 3.72
CA CYS A 432 -3.28 -5.95 4.37
C CYS A 432 -3.63 -4.56 3.81
N GLY A 433 -2.77 -3.94 2.99
CA GLY A 433 -3.03 -2.61 2.41
C GLY A 433 -2.74 -1.44 3.34
N TYR A 434 -2.08 -1.69 4.47
CA TYR A 434 -1.71 -0.67 5.47
C TYR A 434 -0.20 -0.68 5.73
N PHE A 435 0.31 0.49 6.12
CA PHE A 435 1.49 0.65 6.95
C PHE A 435 1.08 0.62 8.42
N PHE A 436 2.05 0.42 9.29
CA PHE A 436 1.82 0.35 10.73
C PHE A 436 2.75 1.31 11.45
N SER A 437 2.19 2.05 12.40
CA SER A 437 2.95 2.89 13.32
C SER A 437 2.66 2.44 14.74
N VAL A 438 3.67 2.53 15.59
CA VAL A 438 3.52 2.40 17.03
C VAL A 438 4.03 3.66 17.70
N LEU A 439 3.22 4.20 18.61
CA LEU A 439 3.57 5.37 19.40
C LEU A 439 3.58 4.99 20.87
N PHE A 440 4.62 5.44 21.58
CA PHE A 440 4.74 5.24 23.01
C PHE A 440 4.90 6.59 23.71
N PHE A 441 3.99 6.87 24.64
CA PHE A 441 3.96 8.05 25.48
C PHE A 441 4.35 7.62 26.90
N PRO A 442 5.63 7.75 27.30
CA PRO A 442 6.09 7.34 28.62
C PRO A 442 5.45 8.20 29.70
N GLN A 443 5.06 7.62 30.84
CA GLN A 443 4.59 8.41 31.99
C GLN A 443 5.57 9.56 32.34
N GLU A 444 5.04 10.71 32.77
CA GLU A 444 5.88 11.82 33.24
C GLU A 444 6.89 11.37 34.32
N GLY A 445 8.13 11.83 34.19
CA GLY A 445 9.25 11.39 35.05
C GLY A 445 9.98 10.12 34.57
N LEU A 446 9.42 9.36 33.62
CA LEU A 446 10.09 8.21 33.03
C LEU A 446 11.11 8.65 31.98
N SER A 447 12.40 8.37 32.20
CA SER A 447 13.46 8.72 31.23
C SER A 447 13.35 7.91 29.94
N ILE A 448 13.44 8.61 28.80
CA ILE A 448 13.49 8.03 27.45
C ILE A 448 14.83 7.34 27.18
N SER A 449 15.92 7.73 27.86
CA SER A 449 17.24 7.11 27.63
C SER A 449 17.28 5.62 27.98
N THR A 450 16.39 5.15 28.87
CA THR A 450 16.20 3.72 29.15
C THR A 450 15.56 2.96 27.98
N LEU A 451 14.99 3.68 27.01
CA LEU A 451 14.24 3.18 25.86
C LEU A 451 14.96 3.40 24.52
N ASP A 452 16.15 4.04 24.49
CA ASP A 452 16.95 4.15 23.27
C ASP A 452 17.41 2.77 22.74
N THR A 453 17.50 1.78 23.63
CA THR A 453 17.62 0.35 23.28
C THR A 453 16.47 -0.16 22.41
N LEU A 454 15.26 0.42 22.52
CA LEU A 454 14.10 0.06 21.70
C LEU A 454 14.24 0.54 20.24
N LYS A 455 14.96 1.64 20.00
CA LYS A 455 15.16 2.18 18.63
C LYS A 455 15.91 1.20 17.73
N HIS A 456 16.80 0.40 18.32
CA HIS A 456 17.62 -0.61 17.64
C HIS A 456 16.98 -2.00 17.57
N LEU A 457 15.85 -2.21 18.24
CA LEU A 457 15.10 -3.46 18.21
C LEU A 457 14.04 -3.41 17.11
N CYS A 458 14.44 -3.61 15.85
CA CYS A 458 13.55 -4.00 14.76
C CYS A 458 14.33 -4.71 13.65
N PHE A 459 14.00 -6.00 13.46
CA PHE A 459 14.14 -6.90 12.30
C PHE A 459 15.37 -6.81 11.40
#